data_AF-A0A7X2N3N4-F1
#
_entry.id   AF-A0A7X2N3N4-F1
#
_cell.length_a   1.000
_cell.length_b   1.000
_cell.length_c   1.000
_cell.angle_alpha   90.00
_cell.angle_beta   90.00
_cell.angle_gamma   90.00
#
_symmetry.space_group_name_H-M   'P 1'
#
loop_
_entity.id
_entity.type
_entity.pdbx_description
1 polymer ?
#
loop_
_entity_poly.entity_id
_entity_poly.type
_entity_poly.pdbx_seq_one_letter_code
_entity_poly.pdbx_strand_id
1 'polypeptide(L)'
;MTIKLFQKIYEKLNVYLPEEWEKIVYYAYYPTDDSYDMKFYVNVDQKYKSCFDYINHYKIADLFSDIDDLIYPIRETMNDKWTIMTITVEKNGKFKTDYVYDRINETEFFKKWESQYLK
;
A
#
# COMPACT_ATOMS: atom_id res chain seq x y z
N MET A 1 -15.26 -1.23 10.85
CA MET A 1 -13.88 -1.15 11.40
C MET A 1 -12.86 -0.83 10.31
N THR A 2 -12.98 -1.45 9.14
CA THR A 2 -12.02 -1.37 8.01
C THR A 2 -11.92 -0.01 7.32
N ILE A 3 -13.04 0.72 7.14
CA ILE A 3 -13.04 2.04 6.45
C ILE A 3 -12.15 3.06 7.17
N LYS A 4 -12.15 3.06 8.51
CA LYS A 4 -11.32 3.98 9.30
C LYS A 4 -9.82 3.70 9.15
N LEU A 5 -9.43 2.44 8.94
CA LEU A 5 -8.03 2.10 8.69
C LEU A 5 -7.59 2.67 7.33
N PHE A 6 -8.35 2.41 6.27
CA PHE A 6 -8.00 2.89 4.93
C PHE A 6 -7.95 4.40 4.83
N GLN A 7 -8.88 5.09 5.51
CA GLN A 7 -8.86 6.54 5.59
C GLN A 7 -7.57 7.04 6.26
N LYS A 8 -7.15 6.44 7.39
CA LYS A 8 -5.91 6.83 8.07
C LYS A 8 -4.66 6.53 7.22
N ILE A 9 -4.63 5.40 6.51
CA ILE A 9 -3.56 5.09 5.56
C ILE A 9 -3.51 6.17 4.47
N TYR A 10 -4.65 6.50 3.87
CA TYR A 10 -4.73 7.57 2.87
C TYR A 10 -4.27 8.92 3.44
N GLU A 11 -4.68 9.31 4.65
CA GLU A 11 -4.24 10.55 5.30
C GLU A 11 -2.71 10.61 5.44
N LYS A 12 -2.05 9.49 5.76
CA LYS A 12 -0.59 9.37 5.81
C LYS A 12 0.05 9.50 4.43
N LEU A 13 -0.49 8.82 3.43
CA LEU A 13 0.02 8.87 2.04
C LEU A 13 -0.18 10.26 1.40
N ASN A 14 -1.29 10.94 1.70
CA ASN A 14 -1.70 12.20 1.07
C ASN A 14 -0.68 13.33 1.25
N VAL A 15 0.11 13.29 2.32
CA VAL A 15 1.20 14.26 2.59
C VAL A 15 2.27 14.25 1.50
N TYR A 16 2.40 13.14 0.78
CA TYR A 16 3.46 12.90 -0.21
C TYR A 16 2.94 12.83 -1.64
N LEU A 17 1.67 13.14 -1.89
CA LEU A 17 1.12 13.07 -3.25
C LEU A 17 1.45 14.35 -4.04
N PRO A 18 1.92 14.23 -5.30
CA PRO A 18 1.99 15.36 -6.23
C PRO A 18 0.59 15.95 -6.48
N GLU A 19 0.46 17.25 -6.73
CA GLU A 19 -0.86 17.90 -6.94
C GLU A 19 -1.69 17.28 -8.08
N GLU A 20 -1.01 16.81 -9.12
CA GLU A 20 -1.59 16.25 -10.35
C GLU A 20 -1.89 14.75 -10.25
N TRP A 21 -1.87 14.15 -9.06
CA TRP A 21 -2.17 12.73 -8.90
C TRP A 21 -3.60 12.37 -9.35
N GLU A 22 -3.75 11.21 -9.99
CA GLU A 22 -5.04 10.66 -10.43
C GLU A 22 -5.46 9.41 -9.66
N LYS A 23 -4.47 8.55 -9.35
CA LYS A 23 -4.69 7.26 -8.70
C LYS A 23 -3.49 6.83 -7.87
N ILE A 24 -3.74 6.25 -6.70
CA ILE A 24 -2.74 5.66 -5.81
C ILE A 24 -2.95 4.16 -5.81
N VAL A 25 -1.85 3.40 -5.82
CA VAL A 25 -1.84 1.97 -5.57
C VAL A 25 -0.84 1.71 -4.44
N TYR A 26 -1.36 1.35 -3.27
CA TYR A 26 -0.58 0.98 -2.09
C TYR A 26 -0.51 -0.54 -1.96
N TYR A 27 0.67 -1.04 -1.64
CA TYR A 27 1.01 -2.45 -1.47
C TYR A 27 1.61 -2.64 -0.09
N ALA A 28 1.05 -3.57 0.68
CA ALA A 28 1.63 -4.05 1.93
C ALA A 28 1.75 -5.57 1.89
N TYR A 29 2.94 -6.08 2.14
CA TYR A 29 3.28 -7.48 2.19
C TYR A 29 3.80 -7.85 3.58
N TYR A 30 3.23 -8.90 4.17
CA TYR A 30 3.62 -9.47 5.45
C TYR A 30 4.04 -10.93 5.23
N PRO A 31 5.32 -11.20 4.90
CA PRO A 31 5.83 -12.57 4.71
C PRO A 31 5.75 -13.42 5.98
N THR A 32 5.94 -12.78 7.13
CA THR A 32 5.89 -13.35 8.48
C THR A 32 5.16 -12.36 9.40
N ASP A 33 4.94 -12.75 10.66
CA ASP A 33 4.24 -11.88 11.61
C ASP A 33 5.10 -10.71 12.12
N ASP A 34 6.42 -10.75 11.92
CA ASP A 34 7.41 -9.79 12.40
C ASP A 34 8.13 -9.01 11.28
N SER A 35 7.71 -9.19 10.03
CA SER A 35 8.33 -8.55 8.88
C SER A 35 7.27 -8.01 7.93
N TYR A 36 7.56 -6.85 7.35
CA TYR A 36 6.74 -6.26 6.29
C TYR A 36 7.61 -5.63 5.20
N ASP A 37 7.04 -5.56 4.00
CA ASP A 37 7.51 -4.72 2.91
C ASP A 37 6.31 -3.91 2.37
N MET A 38 6.49 -2.60 2.25
CA MET A 38 5.46 -1.68 1.80
C MET A 38 5.98 -0.83 0.65
N LYS A 39 5.09 -0.57 -0.31
CA LYS A 39 5.37 0.28 -1.46
C LYS A 39 4.09 1.02 -1.84
N PHE A 40 4.21 2.20 -2.42
CA PHE A 40 3.08 2.79 -3.14
C PHE A 40 3.51 3.47 -4.41
N TYR A 41 2.56 3.52 -5.33
CA TYR A 41 2.71 4.09 -6.65
C TYR A 41 1.64 5.13 -6.87
N VAL A 42 2.03 6.24 -7.50
CA VAL A 42 1.12 7.33 -7.83
C VAL A 42 1.07 7.49 -9.34
N ASN A 43 -0.13 7.43 -9.90
CA ASN A 43 -0.36 7.77 -11.29
C ASN A 43 -0.41 9.29 -11.44
N VAL A 44 0.50 9.83 -12.25
CA VAL A 44 0.53 11.21 -12.70
C VAL A 44 0.65 11.17 -14.22
N ASP A 45 -0.28 11.81 -14.94
CA ASP A 45 -0.33 11.82 -16.40
C ASP A 45 -0.21 10.43 -17.04
N GLN A 46 -1.01 9.47 -16.57
CA GLN A 46 -1.02 8.08 -17.06
C GLN A 46 0.29 7.32 -16.84
N LYS A 47 1.18 7.80 -15.99
CA LYS A 47 2.42 7.11 -15.61
C LYS A 47 2.49 6.91 -14.12
N TYR A 48 2.76 5.67 -13.72
CA TYR A 48 3.01 5.34 -12.33
C TYR A 48 4.45 5.69 -11.93
N LYS A 49 4.59 6.47 -10.85
CA LYS A 49 5.85 6.75 -10.18
C LYS A 49 5.89 6.04 -8.84
N SER A 50 7.03 5.44 -8.51
CA SER A 50 7.25 4.82 -7.20
C SER A 50 7.47 5.89 -6.14
N CYS A 51 6.98 5.67 -4.92
CA CYS A 51 7.27 6.54 -3.79
C CYS A 51 8.78 6.73 -3.54
N PHE A 52 9.57 5.71 -3.86
CA PHE A 52 11.03 5.74 -3.74
C PHE A 52 11.72 6.67 -4.75
N ASP A 53 11.03 7.08 -5.82
CA ASP A 53 11.61 7.94 -6.85
C ASP A 53 11.70 9.40 -6.41
N TYR A 54 10.88 9.83 -5.44
CA TYR A 54 10.71 11.24 -5.10
C TYR A 54 10.59 11.56 -3.60
N ILE A 55 10.49 10.55 -2.73
CA ILE A 55 10.48 10.75 -1.28
C ILE A 55 11.84 10.32 -0.70
N ASN A 56 12.36 11.10 0.24
CA ASN A 56 13.59 10.74 0.96
C ASN A 56 13.39 9.43 1.74
N HIS A 57 14.41 8.55 1.73
CA HIS A 57 14.32 7.21 2.32
C HIS A 57 14.00 7.20 3.81
N TYR A 58 14.50 8.17 4.60
CA TYR A 58 14.16 8.27 6.02
C TYR A 58 12.66 8.57 6.22
N LYS A 59 12.10 9.47 5.40
CA LYS A 59 10.67 9.80 5.44
C LYS A 59 9.78 8.64 5.00
N ILE A 60 10.26 7.83 4.04
CA ILE A 60 9.56 6.60 3.64
C ILE A 60 9.55 5.59 4.78
N ALA A 61 10.70 5.40 5.45
CA ALA A 61 10.78 4.49 6.60
C ALA A 61 9.84 4.93 7.73
N ASP A 62 9.84 6.21 8.09
CA ASP A 62 8.92 6.78 9.09
C ASP A 62 7.45 6.58 8.67
N LEU A 63 7.12 6.87 7.40
CA LEU A 63 5.78 6.69 6.85
C LEU A 63 5.30 5.23 6.93
N PHE A 64 6.16 4.27 6.59
CA PHE A 64 5.78 2.86 6.61
C PHE A 64 5.71 2.29 8.02
N SER A 65 6.58 2.74 8.94
CA SER A 65 6.44 2.44 10.36
C SER A 65 5.11 2.97 10.91
N ASP A 66 4.75 4.22 10.60
CA ASP A 66 3.50 4.84 11.00
C ASP A 66 2.26 4.09 10.46
N ILE A 67 2.36 3.55 9.25
CA ILE A 67 1.27 2.76 8.64
C ILE A 67 1.21 1.36 9.26
N ASP A 68 2.36 0.74 9.54
CA ASP A 68 2.42 -0.56 10.21
C ASP A 68 1.78 -0.49 11.61
N ASP A 69 2.05 0.57 12.39
CA ASP A 69 1.41 0.82 13.69
C ASP A 69 -0.13 0.87 13.61
N LEU A 70 -0.68 1.20 12.43
CA LEU A 70 -2.13 1.18 12.19
C LEU A 70 -2.63 -0.20 11.76
N ILE A 71 -1.86 -0.91 10.93
CA ILE A 71 -2.24 -2.19 10.33
C ILE A 71 -2.05 -3.34 11.33
N TYR A 72 -0.89 -3.41 11.96
CA TYR A 72 -0.45 -4.53 12.79
C TYR A 72 -1.46 -4.88 13.89
N PRO A 73 -1.95 -3.93 14.73
CA PRO A 73 -2.92 -4.26 15.77
C PRO A 73 -4.24 -4.83 15.23
N ILE A 74 -4.65 -4.39 14.04
CA ILE A 74 -5.87 -4.92 13.39
C ILE A 74 -5.59 -6.32 12.87
N ARG A 75 -4.45 -6.53 12.21
CA ARG A 75 -4.04 -7.83 11.66
C ARG A 75 -3.90 -8.89 12.76
N GLU A 76 -3.39 -8.54 13.93
CA GLU A 76 -3.30 -9.45 15.09
C GLU A 76 -4.66 -9.90 15.63
N THR A 77 -5.74 -9.15 15.39
CA THR A 77 -7.10 -9.56 15.80
C THR A 77 -7.78 -10.49 14.79
N MET A 78 -7.17 -10.74 13.63
CA MET A 78 -7.74 -11.56 12.57
C MET A 78 -7.42 -13.04 12.79
N ASN A 79 -8.42 -13.90 12.64
CA ASN A 79 -8.22 -15.35 12.65
C ASN A 79 -7.41 -15.83 11.45
N ASP A 80 -7.61 -15.20 10.29
CA ASP A 80 -6.88 -15.48 9.05
C ASP A 80 -6.20 -14.19 8.59
N LYS A 81 -4.86 -14.18 8.66
CA LYS A 81 -4.05 -13.01 8.36
C LYS A 81 -3.67 -13.05 6.89
N TRP A 82 -4.05 -12.02 6.15
CA TRP A 82 -3.61 -11.88 4.77
C TRP A 82 -2.09 -11.69 4.71
N THR A 83 -1.52 -12.16 3.60
CA THR A 83 -0.12 -12.02 3.22
C THR A 83 0.11 -10.72 2.46
N ILE A 84 -0.81 -10.34 1.58
CA ILE A 84 -0.77 -9.05 0.88
C ILE A 84 -2.11 -8.32 1.03
N MET A 85 -2.01 -7.00 1.24
CA MET A 85 -3.09 -6.06 1.07
C MET A 85 -2.72 -5.07 -0.04
N THR A 86 -3.62 -4.88 -1.00
CA THR A 86 -3.52 -3.84 -2.01
C THR A 86 -4.66 -2.86 -1.82
N ILE A 87 -4.35 -1.56 -1.75
CA ILE A 87 -5.34 -0.49 -1.68
C ILE A 87 -5.19 0.36 -2.93
N THR A 88 -6.29 0.56 -3.65
CA THR A 88 -6.36 1.51 -4.77
C THR A 88 -7.24 2.69 -4.35
N VAL A 89 -6.78 3.92 -4.58
CA VAL A 89 -7.55 5.14 -4.31
C VAL A 89 -7.52 6.04 -5.55
N GLU A 90 -8.67 6.45 -6.04
CA GLU A 90 -8.81 7.42 -7.13
C GLU A 90 -9.03 8.84 -6.57
N LYS A 91 -8.65 9.87 -7.35
CA LYS A 91 -8.83 11.29 -6.97
C LYS A 91 -10.27 11.68 -6.63
N ASN A 92 -11.25 10.96 -7.19
CA ASN A 92 -12.67 11.15 -6.91
C ASN A 92 -13.13 10.55 -5.57
N GLY A 93 -12.21 9.97 -4.77
CA GLY A 93 -12.49 9.36 -3.48
C GLY A 93 -12.98 7.91 -3.55
N LYS A 94 -13.12 7.32 -4.74
CA LYS A 94 -13.35 5.88 -4.88
C LYS A 94 -12.12 5.12 -4.41
N PHE A 95 -12.34 4.09 -3.60
CA PHE A 95 -11.27 3.19 -3.19
C PHE A 95 -11.71 1.73 -3.30
N LYS A 96 -10.72 0.86 -3.46
CA LYS A 96 -10.87 -0.60 -3.51
C LYS A 96 -9.75 -1.24 -2.71
N THR A 97 -10.05 -2.37 -2.06
CA THR A 97 -9.04 -3.18 -1.39
C THR A 97 -9.10 -4.63 -1.85
N ASP A 98 -7.94 -5.21 -2.12
CA ASP A 98 -7.76 -6.60 -2.52
C ASP A 98 -6.79 -7.29 -1.54
N TYR A 99 -7.05 -8.55 -1.22
CA TYR A 99 -6.27 -9.34 -0.26
C TYR A 99 -5.80 -10.65 -0.89
N VAL A 100 -4.60 -11.08 -0.50
CA VAL A 100 -4.04 -12.41 -0.83
C VAL A 100 -3.65 -13.11 0.47
N TYR A 101 -4.02 -14.37 0.60
CA TYR A 101 -3.79 -15.20 1.80
C TYR A 101 -2.78 -16.34 1.54
N ASP A 102 -2.41 -16.56 0.28
CA ASP A 102 -1.49 -17.63 -0.09
C ASP A 102 -0.05 -17.28 0.31
N ARG A 103 0.74 -18.32 0.63
CA ARG A 103 2.19 -18.20 0.65
C ARG A 103 2.69 -17.99 -0.77
N ILE A 104 3.43 -16.91 -0.98
CA ILE A 104 3.87 -16.50 -2.30
C ILE A 104 5.40 -16.38 -2.36
N ASN A 105 5.95 -16.61 -3.55
CA ASN A 105 7.25 -16.07 -3.91
C ASN A 105 7.05 -14.59 -4.26
N GLU A 106 7.56 -13.69 -3.41
CA GLU A 106 7.32 -12.25 -3.55
C GLU A 106 7.73 -11.73 -4.92
N THR A 107 8.91 -12.11 -5.43
CA THR A 107 9.43 -11.58 -6.70
C THR A 107 8.54 -11.95 -7.89
N GLU A 108 8.09 -13.19 -7.97
CA GLU A 108 7.21 -13.64 -9.05
C GLU A 108 5.81 -13.05 -8.92
N PHE A 109 5.29 -12.99 -7.70
CA PHE A 109 3.99 -12.40 -7.42
C PHE A 109 3.99 -10.92 -7.77
N PHE A 110 5.02 -10.18 -7.35
CA PHE A 110 5.14 -8.75 -7.54
C PHE A 110 5.12 -8.37 -9.03
N LYS A 111 5.81 -9.10 -9.90
CA LYS A 111 5.75 -8.85 -11.36
C LYS A 111 4.33 -8.97 -11.94
N LYS A 112 3.57 -9.96 -11.49
CA LYS A 112 2.16 -10.15 -11.89
C LYS A 112 1.29 -9.04 -11.32
N TRP A 113 1.53 -8.68 -10.07
CA TRP A 113 0.86 -7.60 -9.37
C TRP A 113 1.08 -6.25 -10.08
N GLU A 114 2.31 -5.89 -10.43
CA GLU A 114 2.62 -4.66 -11.15
C GLU A 114 1.85 -4.60 -12.48
N SER A 115 1.86 -5.70 -13.24
CA SER A 115 1.13 -5.81 -14.50
C SER A 115 -0.39 -5.68 -14.33
N GLN A 116 -0.93 -6.00 -13.16
CA GLN A 116 -2.36 -5.89 -12.86
C GLN A 116 -2.75 -4.46 -12.45
N TYR A 117 -1.96 -3.83 -11.58
CA TYR A 117 -2.35 -2.59 -10.91
C TYR A 117 -1.71 -1.32 -11.49
N LEU A 118 -0.55 -1.42 -12.13
CA LEU A 118 0.26 -0.28 -12.59
C LEU A 118 0.23 -0.08 -14.12
N LYS A 119 -0.95 -0.28 -14.73
CA LYS A 119 -1.16 -0.14 -16.19
C LYS A 119 -1.32 1.30 -16.64
#